data_AF-A0A962UII8-F1
#
_entry.id   AF-A0A962UII8-F1
#
_cell.length_a   1.000
_cell.length_b   1.000
_cell.length_c   1.000
_cell.angle_alpha   90.00
_cell.angle_beta   90.00
_cell.angle_gamma   90.00
#
_symmetry.space_group_name_H-M   'P 1'
#
loop_
_entity.id
_entity.type
_entity.pdbx_description
1 polymer ?
#
loop_
_entity_poly.entity_id
_entity_poly.type
_entity_poly.pdbx_seq_one_letter_code
_entity_poly.pdbx_strand_id
1 'polypeptide(L)'
;MKRLSPLFPLLITGALAGPVHAETGYVTDSCTIPIRRGMSTQYKILNMAPSGTPLQILETNGTEGYTKVKTPEGTVGWILTRYLMDQPAPRDQVTQLEARITTLDEENRGLRG
;
A
#
# COMPACT_ATOMS: atom_id res chain seq x y z
N MET A 1 -5.85 -74.00 -10.84
CA MET A 1 -4.55 -73.79 -10.15
C MET A 1 -4.52 -72.37 -9.60
N LYS A 2 -4.28 -72.28 -8.29
CA LYS A 2 -4.40 -71.11 -7.41
C LYS A 2 -3.43 -70.00 -7.83
N ARG A 3 -3.88 -68.74 -7.89
CA ARG A 3 -2.99 -67.59 -7.77
C ARG A 3 -3.46 -66.77 -6.57
N LEU A 4 -2.78 -67.01 -5.47
CA LEU A 4 -2.97 -66.43 -4.15
C LEU A 4 -2.32 -65.05 -4.16
N SER A 5 -3.12 -63.98 -4.09
CA SER A 5 -2.61 -62.61 -4.00
C SER A 5 -1.86 -62.40 -2.68
N PRO A 6 -0.65 -61.83 -2.67
CA PRO A 6 -0.01 -61.44 -1.43
C PRO A 6 -0.54 -60.05 -1.02
N LEU A 7 -1.32 -60.04 0.04
CA LEU A 7 -1.82 -58.85 0.72
C LEU A 7 -0.63 -58.24 1.50
N PHE A 8 -0.02 -57.20 0.95
CA PHE A 8 1.11 -56.50 1.58
C PHE A 8 0.57 -55.62 2.73
N PRO A 9 1.11 -55.71 3.96
CA PRO A 9 0.61 -54.91 5.07
C PRO A 9 1.03 -53.45 4.89
N LEU A 10 0.04 -52.56 4.96
CA LEU A 10 0.18 -51.11 4.92
C LEU A 10 0.90 -50.63 6.20
N LEU A 11 2.17 -50.24 6.07
CA LEU A 11 2.95 -49.63 7.14
C LEU A 11 2.44 -48.20 7.36
N ILE A 12 1.69 -47.96 8.44
CA ILE A 12 1.23 -46.61 8.82
C ILE A 12 2.40 -45.89 9.51
N THR A 13 3.16 -45.10 8.76
CA THR A 13 4.17 -44.19 9.31
C THR A 13 3.46 -42.92 9.80
N GLY A 14 3.16 -42.85 11.09
CA GLY A 14 2.61 -41.65 11.73
C GLY A 14 3.68 -40.56 11.83
N ALA A 15 3.59 -39.53 10.99
CA ALA A 15 4.42 -38.34 11.10
C ALA A 15 3.99 -37.53 12.34
N LEU A 16 4.90 -37.31 13.29
CA LEU A 16 4.73 -36.30 14.34
C LEU A 16 4.77 -34.91 13.70
N ALA A 17 3.61 -34.37 13.33
CA ALA A 17 3.48 -32.98 12.96
C ALA A 17 3.52 -32.13 14.25
N GLY A 18 4.64 -31.46 14.50
CA GLY A 18 4.73 -30.44 15.56
C GLY A 18 3.85 -29.21 15.22
N PRO A 19 3.44 -28.42 16.22
CA PRO A 19 2.63 -27.23 15.97
C PRO A 19 3.42 -26.25 15.09
N VAL A 20 2.86 -25.92 13.92
CA VAL A 20 3.30 -24.79 13.11
C VAL A 20 2.60 -23.56 13.65
N HIS A 21 3.36 -22.65 14.27
CA HIS A 21 2.85 -21.34 14.65
C HIS A 21 2.95 -20.40 13.44
N ALA A 22 1.81 -19.91 12.96
CA ALA A 22 1.77 -18.87 11.95
C ALA A 22 1.85 -17.50 12.62
N GLU A 23 2.84 -16.69 12.25
CA GLU A 23 2.96 -15.31 12.70
C GLU A 23 2.14 -14.38 11.79
N THR A 24 1.40 -13.46 12.42
CA THR A 24 0.60 -12.45 11.69
C THR A 24 1.37 -11.14 11.64
N GLY A 25 1.62 -10.62 10.45
CA GLY A 25 2.21 -9.30 10.22
C GLY A 25 1.22 -8.30 9.63
N TYR A 26 1.53 -7.01 9.72
CA TYR A 26 0.72 -5.90 9.18
C TYR A 26 1.50 -5.11 8.12
N VAL A 27 0.77 -4.51 7.17
CA VAL A 27 1.36 -3.68 6.11
C VAL A 27 1.56 -2.25 6.61
N THR A 28 2.73 -1.67 6.37
CA THR A 28 3.00 -0.26 6.69
C THR A 28 2.23 0.67 5.75
N ASP A 29 1.74 1.75 6.30
CA ASP A 29 1.08 2.86 5.63
C ASP A 29 2.07 3.93 5.13
N SER A 30 3.34 3.90 5.56
CA SER A 30 4.41 4.73 5.00
C SER A 30 5.25 3.96 3.99
N CYS A 31 5.27 4.44 2.74
CA CYS A 31 6.08 3.87 1.66
C CYS A 31 6.77 5.00 0.88
N THR A 32 7.75 4.66 0.05
CA THR A 32 8.36 5.60 -0.92
C THR A 32 8.16 5.08 -2.34
N ILE A 33 7.62 5.92 -3.20
CA ILE A 33 7.19 5.56 -4.55
C ILE A 33 8.16 6.16 -5.58
N PRO A 34 8.71 5.35 -6.50
CA PRO A 34 9.64 5.86 -7.50
C PRO A 34 8.94 6.71 -8.56
N ILE A 35 9.49 7.89 -8.83
CA ILE A 35 9.18 8.70 -9.99
C ILE A 35 10.25 8.45 -11.05
N ARG A 36 9.85 7.98 -12.22
CA ARG A 36 10.74 7.47 -13.26
C ARG A 36 10.78 8.39 -14.48
N ARG A 37 11.82 8.25 -15.29
CA ARG A 37 11.95 9.00 -16.55
C ARG A 37 10.87 8.64 -17.60
N GLY A 38 10.32 7.44 -17.54
CA GLY A 38 9.32 6.95 -18.49
C GLY A 38 8.36 5.93 -17.87
N MET A 39 7.39 5.50 -18.68
CA MET A 39 6.24 4.68 -18.28
C MET A 39 6.56 3.17 -18.22
N SER A 40 7.66 2.81 -17.55
CA SER A 40 8.05 1.42 -17.31
C SER A 40 9.06 1.33 -16.17
N THR A 41 9.14 0.16 -15.53
CA THR A 41 10.11 -0.15 -14.48
C THR A 41 11.56 -0.16 -14.98
N GLN A 42 11.78 -0.23 -16.30
CA GLN A 42 13.11 -0.19 -16.93
C GLN A 42 13.70 1.23 -16.98
N TYR A 43 12.88 2.27 -16.86
CA TYR A 43 13.37 3.64 -16.87
C TYR A 43 14.02 4.02 -15.53
N LYS A 44 15.08 4.83 -15.62
CA LYS A 44 15.80 5.38 -14.47
C LYS A 44 14.85 6.10 -13.51
N ILE A 45 15.05 5.86 -12.21
CA ILE A 45 14.40 6.59 -11.12
C ILE A 45 15.03 7.98 -11.02
N LEU A 46 14.19 9.01 -11.06
CA LEU A 46 14.57 10.41 -10.93
C LEU A 46 14.41 10.91 -9.49
N ASN A 47 13.40 10.41 -8.78
CA ASN A 47 13.08 10.78 -7.40
C ASN A 47 12.32 9.63 -6.71
N MET A 48 12.31 9.59 -5.38
CA MET A 48 11.51 8.70 -4.53
C MET A 48 10.56 9.56 -3.69
N ALA A 49 9.27 9.55 -4.01
CA ALA A 49 8.26 10.35 -3.32
C ALA A 49 7.71 9.58 -2.10
N PRO A 50 7.83 10.08 -0.86
CA PRO A 50 7.14 9.52 0.29
C PRO A 50 5.60 9.50 0.11
N SER A 51 4.92 8.52 0.72
CA SER A 51 3.45 8.50 0.82
C SER A 51 2.92 9.83 1.35
N GLY A 52 1.85 10.35 0.76
CA GLY A 52 1.25 11.64 1.14
C GLY A 52 1.91 12.87 0.53
N THR A 53 3.05 12.72 -0.19
CA THR A 53 3.68 13.86 -0.88
C THR A 53 2.72 14.46 -1.91
N PRO A 54 2.41 15.77 -1.86
CA PRO A 54 1.57 16.41 -2.87
C PRO A 54 2.33 16.51 -4.18
N LEU A 55 1.73 15.99 -5.25
CA LEU A 55 2.30 15.99 -6.59
C LEU A 55 1.39 16.76 -7.54
N GLN A 56 1.98 17.63 -8.36
CA GLN A 56 1.24 18.29 -9.42
C GLN A 56 1.08 17.32 -10.60
N ILE A 57 -0.16 17.02 -10.98
CA ILE A 57 -0.45 16.20 -12.17
C ILE A 57 -0.29 17.07 -13.43
N LEU A 58 0.49 16.57 -14.39
CA LEU A 58 0.73 17.23 -15.67
C LEU A 58 0.02 16.52 -16.83
N GLU A 59 -0.04 15.19 -16.79
CA GLU A 59 -0.60 14.36 -17.84
C GLU A 59 -0.98 12.99 -17.27
N THR A 60 -2.11 12.42 -17.70
CA THR A 60 -2.52 11.07 -17.29
C THR A 60 -2.65 10.19 -18.53
N ASN A 61 -1.90 9.09 -18.58
CA ASN A 61 -2.02 8.06 -19.60
C ASN A 61 -2.72 6.84 -19.00
N GLY A 62 -4.04 6.79 -19.17
CA GLY A 62 -4.88 5.70 -18.65
C GLY A 62 -4.64 4.34 -19.31
N THR A 63 -4.09 4.31 -20.53
CA THR A 63 -3.79 3.07 -21.25
C THR A 63 -2.54 2.38 -20.70
N GLU A 64 -1.51 3.15 -20.36
CA GLU A 64 -0.25 2.63 -19.81
C GLU A 64 -0.27 2.54 -18.27
N GLY A 65 -1.22 3.19 -17.60
CA GLY A 65 -1.36 3.17 -16.13
C GLY A 65 -0.35 4.06 -15.41
N TYR A 66 0.15 5.10 -16.10
CA TYR A 66 1.09 6.07 -15.56
C TYR A 66 0.54 7.49 -15.67
N THR A 67 0.98 8.30 -14.72
CA THR A 67 0.68 9.74 -14.66
C THR A 67 2.00 10.49 -14.61
N LYS A 68 2.13 11.52 -15.43
CA LYS A 68 3.24 12.46 -15.39
C LYS A 68 2.99 13.50 -14.31
N VAL A 69 3.98 13.69 -13.45
CA VAL A 69 3.87 14.55 -12.27
C VAL A 69 5.08 15.46 -12.13
N LYS A 70 4.91 16.55 -11.36
CA LYS A 70 5.99 17.40 -10.87
C LYS A 70 6.02 17.37 -9.34
N THR A 71 7.19 17.10 -8.77
CA THR A 71 7.42 17.14 -7.31
C THR A 71 7.57 18.58 -6.80
N PRO A 72 7.43 18.83 -5.48
CA PRO A 72 7.69 20.14 -4.89
C PRO A 72 9.09 20.68 -5.18
N GLU A 73 10.09 19.80 -5.27
CA GLU A 73 11.48 20.15 -5.61
C GLU A 73 11.68 20.40 -7.11
N GLY A 74 10.63 20.26 -7.91
CA GLY A 74 10.63 20.54 -9.35
C GLY A 74 10.98 19.35 -10.24
N THR A 75 11.13 18.13 -9.71
CA THR A 75 11.41 16.95 -10.54
C THR A 75 10.18 16.58 -11.35
N VAL A 76 10.34 16.44 -12.68
CA VAL A 76 9.27 15.98 -13.58
C VAL A 76 9.53 14.55 -14.02
N GLY A 77 8.55 13.67 -13.87
CA GLY A 77 8.64 12.27 -14.28
C GLY A 77 7.31 11.53 -14.21
N TRP A 78 7.36 10.22 -14.33
CA TRP A 78 6.20 9.33 -14.39
C TRP A 78 6.09 8.47 -13.14
N ILE A 79 4.88 8.39 -12.60
CA ILE A 79 4.50 7.55 -11.46
C ILE A 79 3.36 6.63 -11.88
N LEU A 80 3.28 5.43 -11.31
CA LEU A 80 2.11 4.56 -11.53
C LEU A 80 0.87 5.22 -10.95
N THR A 81 -0.19 5.35 -11.76
CA THR A 81 -1.43 6.06 -11.37
C THR A 81 -2.09 5.45 -10.13
N ARG A 82 -1.95 4.13 -9.92
CA ARG A 82 -2.49 3.43 -8.74
C ARG A 82 -1.97 3.92 -7.38
N TYR A 83 -0.88 4.69 -7.36
CA TYR A 83 -0.32 5.27 -6.13
C TYR A 83 -0.77 6.71 -5.90
N LEU A 84 -1.52 7.30 -6.84
CA LEU A 84 -2.11 8.62 -6.68
C LEU A 84 -3.48 8.48 -6.02
N MET A 85 -3.79 9.42 -5.14
CA MET A 85 -5.08 9.56 -4.49
C MET A 85 -5.57 11.00 -4.74
N ASP A 86 -6.87 11.16 -4.96
CA ASP A 86 -7.48 12.47 -5.19
C ASP A 86 -7.69 13.27 -3.90
N GLN A 87 -7.41 12.65 -2.75
CA GLN A 87 -7.56 13.23 -1.42
C GLN A 87 -6.25 13.06 -0.63
N PRO A 88 -6.00 13.94 0.37
CA PRO A 88 -4.85 13.81 1.27
C PRO A 88 -4.79 12.44 1.95
N ALA A 89 -3.59 12.05 2.39
CA ALA A 89 -3.42 10.78 3.07
C ALA A 89 -4.32 10.70 4.32
N PRO A 90 -4.86 9.51 4.66
CA PRO A 90 -5.75 9.38 5.82
C PRO A 90 -5.17 9.92 7.13
N ARG A 91 -3.85 9.83 7.32
CA ARG A 91 -3.16 10.42 8.48
C ARG A 91 -3.37 11.93 8.57
N ASP A 92 -3.22 12.64 7.46
CA ASP A 92 -3.41 14.10 7.40
C ASP A 92 -4.87 14.46 7.67
N GLN A 93 -5.80 13.62 7.19
CA GLN A 93 -7.23 13.79 7.47
C GLN A 93 -7.54 13.63 8.96
N VAL A 94 -6.94 12.64 9.65
CA VAL A 94 -7.12 12.45 11.10
C VAL A 94 -6.66 13.69 11.86
N THR A 95 -5.47 14.21 11.56
CA THR A 95 -4.97 15.44 12.19
C THR A 95 -5.90 16.64 11.95
N GLN A 96 -6.42 16.79 10.73
CA GLN A 96 -7.38 17.86 10.42
C GLN A 96 -8.70 17.70 11.18
N LEU A 97 -9.20 16.47 11.31
CA LEU A 97 -10.44 16.17 12.02
C LEU A 97 -10.30 16.44 13.53
N GLU A 98 -9.18 16.05 14.14
CA GLU A 98 -8.88 16.35 15.56
C GLU A 98 -8.83 17.86 15.83
N ALA A 99 -8.18 18.62 14.95
CA ALA A 99 -8.17 20.08 15.03
C ALA A 99 -9.59 20.65 14.93
N ARG A 100 -10.41 20.14 13.99
CA ARG A 100 -11.80 20.59 13.81
C ARG A 100 -12.67 20.27 15.02
N ILE A 101 -12.51 19.11 15.66
CA ILE A 101 -13.23 18.76 16.89
C ILE A 101 -12.89 19.77 17.99
N THR A 102 -11.60 20.08 18.16
CA THR A 102 -11.14 21.03 19.18
C THR A 102 -11.77 22.41 18.97
N THR A 103 -11.75 22.92 17.73
CA THR A 103 -12.40 24.19 17.40
C THR A 103 -13.90 24.17 17.69
N LEU A 104 -14.61 23.11 17.28
CA LEU A 104 -16.05 23.01 17.51
C LEU A 104 -16.42 22.92 18.99
N ASP A 105 -15.59 22.28 19.81
CA ASP A 105 -15.80 22.20 21.26
C ASP A 105 -15.63 23.57 21.94
N GLU A 106 -14.67 24.38 21.47
CA GLU A 106 -14.47 25.75 21.95
C GLU A 106 -15.65 26.67 21.56
N GLU A 107 -16.10 26.59 20.31
CA GLU A 107 -17.28 27.33 19.83
C GLU A 107 -18.54 26.95 20.62
N ASN A 108 -18.80 25.66 20.79
CA ASN A 108 -19.96 25.17 21.55
C ASN A 108 -19.91 25.60 23.03
N ARG A 109 -18.72 25.65 23.63
CA ARG A 109 -18.54 26.16 25.00
C ARG A 109 -18.88 27.65 25.08
N GLY A 110 -18.44 28.43 24.09
CA GLY A 110 -18.73 29.87 24.00
C GLY A 110 -20.22 30.17 23.79
N LEU A 111 -20.94 29.33 23.05
CA LEU A 111 -22.39 29.50 22.83
C LEU A 111 -23.26 29.09 24.02
N ARG A 112 -22.73 28.25 24.93
CA ARG A 112 -23.46 27.73 26.10
C ARG A 112 -23.19 28.49 27.40
N GLY A 113 -22.24 29.42 27.41
CA GLY A 113 -21.95 30.31 28.54
C GLY A 113 -22.65 31.65 28.38
#